data_AF-A0AAQ4D9U1-F1
#
_entry.id   AF-A0AAQ4D9U1-F1
#
_cell.length_a   1.000
_cell.length_b   1.000
_cell.length_c   1.000
_cell.angle_alpha   90.00
_cell.angle_beta   90.00
_cell.angle_gamma   90.00
#
_symmetry.space_group_name_H-M   'P 1'
#
loop_
_entity.id
_entity.type
_entity.pdbx_description
1 polymer ?
#
loop_
_entity_poly.entity_id
_entity_poly.type
_entity_poly.pdbx_seq_one_letter_code
_entity_poly.pdbx_strand_id
1 'polypeptide(L)'
;MSNVIDNETGRLLADGEEFQILERSGKKIGLIGLVEEEWLATLATIDPEDVEYKDFVTEGRRLARLLKQKKGVDYVIALTHMRTPNDCRLAANVDEVDLILGGHDHVYEVKKVNGKHVIKSGTDFRQFSRITLTFTASGVVVDVAEVNVTSDFVEDSELRDLLSKYKDVVQGKMEEVIGHFAVDLDGRFSSIRTSETNLGECCLFLPSYRKSTLTLCSMQG
;
A
#
# COMPACT_ATOMS: atom_id res chain seq x y z
N MET A 1 -3.65 -4.56 10.74
CA MET A 1 -2.73 -3.41 10.80
C MET A 1 -2.49 -3.11 12.27
N SER A 2 -1.25 -2.87 12.70
CA SER A 2 -0.89 -2.85 14.12
C SER A 2 -1.22 -1.53 14.83
N ASN A 3 -1.57 -0.47 14.10
CA ASN A 3 -1.86 0.86 14.64
C ASN A 3 -3.30 1.34 14.41
N VAL A 4 -4.22 0.43 14.10
CA VAL A 4 -5.65 0.74 13.90
C VAL A 4 -6.47 -0.27 14.67
N ILE A 5 -7.30 0.23 15.58
CA ILE A 5 -8.18 -0.57 16.44
C ILE A 5 -9.62 -0.33 16.00
N ASP A 6 -10.39 -1.40 15.93
CA ASP A 6 -11.83 -1.35 15.75
C ASP A 6 -12.50 -1.10 17.11
N ASN A 7 -13.29 -0.02 17.18
CA ASN A 7 -13.95 0.41 18.41
C ASN A 7 -15.08 -0.54 18.84
N GLU A 8 -15.70 -1.27 17.91
CA GLU A 8 -16.75 -2.25 18.23
C GLU A 8 -16.17 -3.48 18.92
N THR A 9 -15.05 -3.99 18.40
CA THR A 9 -14.43 -5.23 18.89
C THR A 9 -13.34 -5.00 19.92
N GLY A 10 -12.78 -3.79 20.00
CA GLY A 10 -11.59 -3.46 20.79
C GLY A 10 -10.33 -4.18 20.31
N ARG A 11 -10.35 -4.77 19.11
CA ARG A 11 -9.24 -5.53 18.52
C ARG A 11 -8.63 -4.75 17.37
N LEU A 12 -7.49 -5.22 16.87
CA LEU A 12 -6.92 -4.65 15.65
C LEU A 12 -7.86 -4.85 14.47
N LEU A 13 -7.91 -3.83 13.62
CA LEU A 13 -8.75 -3.83 12.44
C LEU A 13 -8.47 -5.05 11.55
N ALA A 14 -9.54 -5.70 11.09
CA ALA A 14 -9.55 -6.90 10.25
C ALA A 14 -8.86 -8.13 10.89
N ASP A 15 -9.06 -8.34 12.20
CA ASP A 15 -8.45 -9.44 12.98
C ASP A 15 -6.92 -9.51 12.81
N GLY A 16 -6.29 -8.34 12.67
CA GLY A 16 -4.85 -8.25 12.47
C GLY A 16 -4.05 -8.70 13.69
N GLU A 17 -2.83 -9.19 13.44
CA GLU A 17 -1.84 -9.40 14.49
C GLU A 17 -1.03 -8.12 14.75
N GLU A 18 -0.68 -7.84 16.02
CA GLU A 18 0.15 -6.67 16.37
C GLU A 18 1.54 -6.76 15.74
N PHE A 19 2.10 -7.96 15.68
CA PHE A 19 3.40 -8.22 15.08
C PHE A 19 3.54 -9.72 14.80
N GLN A 20 4.44 -10.05 13.88
CA GLN A 20 4.85 -11.43 13.64
C GLN A 20 6.34 -11.59 13.92
N ILE A 21 6.75 -12.76 14.43
CA ILE A 21 8.18 -13.08 14.59
C ILE A 21 8.49 -14.30 13.70
N LEU A 22 9.46 -14.12 12.82
CA LEU A 22 9.99 -15.17 11.97
C LEU A 22 11.37 -15.58 12.47
N GLU A 23 11.61 -16.88 12.57
CA GLU A 23 12.93 -17.41 12.88
C GLU A 23 13.55 -18.04 11.62
N ARG A 24 14.73 -17.55 11.24
CA ARG A 24 15.47 -18.01 10.06
C ARG A 24 16.95 -18.01 10.38
N SER A 25 17.63 -19.14 10.13
CA SER A 25 19.07 -19.29 10.37
C SER A 25 19.51 -18.88 11.78
N GLY A 26 18.69 -19.18 12.81
CA GLY A 26 18.95 -18.81 14.20
C GLY A 26 18.81 -17.32 14.51
N LYS A 27 18.25 -16.52 13.60
CA LYS A 27 17.93 -15.10 13.77
C LYS A 27 16.43 -14.88 13.84
N LYS A 28 16.02 -14.01 14.77
CA LYS A 28 14.63 -13.60 14.94
C LYS A 28 14.39 -12.28 14.23
N ILE A 29 13.44 -12.29 13.30
CA ILE A 29 13.03 -11.11 12.52
C ILE A 29 11.61 -10.77 12.93
N GLY A 30 11.40 -9.54 13.41
CA GLY A 30 10.09 -9.02 13.78
C GLY A 30 9.47 -8.23 12.63
N LEU A 31 8.19 -8.46 12.37
CA LEU A 31 7.41 -7.74 11.37
C LEU A 31 6.34 -6.92 12.08
N ILE A 32 6.22 -5.64 11.75
CA ILE A 32 5.16 -4.74 12.22
C ILE A 32 4.43 -4.13 11.02
N GLY A 33 3.10 -4.05 11.09
CA GLY A 33 2.28 -3.48 10.01
C GLY A 33 1.75 -2.09 10.39
N LEU A 34 2.09 -1.05 9.65
CA LEU A 34 1.67 0.33 9.96
C LEU A 34 0.99 1.01 8.78
N VAL A 35 -0.02 1.84 9.04
CA VAL A 35 -0.70 2.67 8.03
C VAL A 35 -0.77 4.12 8.46
N GLU A 36 -0.98 5.02 7.50
CA GLU A 36 -1.21 6.45 7.75
C GLU A 36 -2.70 6.73 7.96
N GLU A 37 -3.00 7.79 8.71
CA GLU A 37 -4.37 8.18 9.04
C GLU A 37 -5.18 8.53 7.79
N GLU A 38 -4.54 9.26 6.87
CA GLU A 38 -5.17 9.73 5.64
C GLU A 38 -5.59 8.58 4.72
N TRP A 39 -4.92 7.43 4.82
CA TRP A 39 -5.30 6.24 4.08
C TRP A 39 -6.62 5.66 4.59
N LEU A 40 -6.88 5.70 5.90
CA LEU A 40 -8.16 5.23 6.47
C LEU A 40 -9.34 6.03 5.92
N ALA A 41 -9.17 7.34 5.75
CA ALA A 41 -10.19 8.21 5.17
C ALA A 41 -10.53 7.88 3.69
N THR A 42 -9.68 7.12 3.00
CA THR A 42 -9.96 6.68 1.61
C THR A 42 -10.79 5.41 1.52
N LEU A 43 -11.01 4.71 2.65
CA LEU A 43 -11.73 3.44 2.68
C LEU A 43 -13.24 3.69 2.74
N ALA A 44 -13.94 3.45 1.63
CA ALA A 44 -15.37 3.68 1.53
C ALA A 44 -16.24 2.80 2.46
N THR A 45 -15.66 1.76 3.05
CA THR A 45 -16.35 0.77 3.87
C THR A 45 -16.06 0.90 5.36
N ILE A 46 -15.22 1.84 5.76
CA ILE A 46 -14.82 2.04 7.17
C ILE A 46 -15.19 3.47 7.54
N ASP A 47 -16.05 3.62 8.54
CA ASP A 47 -16.29 4.94 9.13
C ASP A 47 -15.10 5.29 10.04
N PRO A 48 -14.46 6.47 9.88
CA PRO A 48 -13.43 6.92 10.79
C PRO A 48 -13.87 6.95 12.27
N GLU A 49 -15.16 7.09 12.56
CA GLU A 49 -15.69 7.04 13.94
C GLU A 49 -15.64 5.63 14.56
N ASP A 50 -15.63 4.59 13.72
CA ASP A 50 -15.61 3.18 14.14
C ASP A 50 -14.19 2.68 14.43
N VAL A 51 -13.16 3.49 14.17
CA VAL A 51 -11.76 3.09 14.35
C VAL A 51 -10.97 4.07 15.22
N GLU A 52 -10.14 3.54 16.10
CA GLU A 52 -9.12 4.30 16.81
C GLU A 52 -7.79 4.17 16.05
N TYR A 53 -7.34 5.29 15.49
CA TYR A 53 -6.03 5.41 14.88
C TYR A 53 -4.96 5.79 15.91
N LYS A 54 -3.82 5.10 15.85
CA LYS A 54 -2.62 5.43 16.61
C LYS A 54 -1.52 5.88 15.66
N ASP A 55 -0.88 6.99 15.99
CA ASP A 55 0.24 7.52 15.22
C ASP A 55 1.32 6.45 14.99
N PHE A 56 1.67 6.23 13.71
CA PHE A 56 2.59 5.19 13.29
C PHE A 56 3.99 5.32 13.90
N VAL A 57 4.46 6.53 14.24
CA VAL A 57 5.76 6.73 14.91
C VAL A 57 5.68 6.25 16.36
N THR A 58 4.63 6.64 17.06
CA THR A 58 4.40 6.28 18.47
C THR A 58 4.23 4.78 18.62
N GLU A 59 3.34 4.20 17.82
CA GLU A 59 3.02 2.78 17.88
C GLU A 59 4.15 1.91 17.31
N GLY A 60 4.76 2.34 16.19
CA GLY A 60 5.93 1.67 15.62
C GLY A 60 7.10 1.60 16.62
N ARG A 61 7.35 2.68 17.37
CA ARG A 61 8.37 2.68 18.44
C ARG A 61 8.00 1.73 19.59
N ARG A 62 6.75 1.74 20.03
CA ARG A 62 6.26 0.85 21.10
C ARG A 62 6.48 -0.62 20.73
N LEU A 63 6.04 -1.01 19.53
CA LEU A 63 6.13 -2.38 19.02
C LEU A 63 7.57 -2.80 18.75
N ALA A 64 8.38 -1.96 18.10
CA ALA A 64 9.78 -2.26 17.82
C ALA A 64 10.60 -2.45 19.11
N ARG A 65 10.36 -1.62 20.15
CA ARG A 65 10.95 -1.81 21.48
C ARG A 65 10.51 -3.11 22.13
N LEU A 66 9.22 -3.43 22.07
CA LEU A 66 8.67 -4.67 22.62
C LEU A 66 9.35 -5.89 21.98
N LEU A 67 9.48 -5.89 20.65
CA LEU A 67 10.13 -6.96 19.89
C LEU A 67 11.61 -7.11 20.27
N LYS A 68 12.38 -6.03 20.25
CA LYS A 68 13.81 -6.08 20.57
C LYS A 68 14.08 -6.44 22.03
N GLN A 69 13.40 -5.78 22.97
CA GLN A 69 13.72 -5.88 24.39
C GLN A 69 13.08 -7.09 25.09
N LYS A 70 11.83 -7.43 24.77
CA LYS A 70 11.11 -8.51 25.48
C LYS A 70 11.06 -9.82 24.70
N LYS A 71 11.13 -9.77 23.36
CA LYS A 71 11.05 -10.97 22.51
C LYS A 71 12.42 -11.41 21.96
N GLY A 72 13.46 -10.59 22.16
CA GLY A 72 14.82 -10.89 21.71
C GLY A 72 14.94 -10.94 20.19
N VAL A 73 14.20 -10.08 19.48
CA VAL A 73 14.28 -9.95 18.02
C VAL A 73 15.58 -9.26 17.63
N ASP A 74 16.30 -9.85 16.67
CA ASP A 74 17.57 -9.32 16.14
C ASP A 74 17.35 -8.17 15.15
N TYR A 75 16.26 -8.21 14.37
CA TYR A 75 16.00 -7.26 13.27
C TYR A 75 14.50 -6.99 13.13
N VAL A 76 14.11 -5.72 13.03
CA VAL A 76 12.70 -5.29 12.92
C VAL A 76 12.44 -4.67 11.54
N ILE A 77 11.45 -5.22 10.85
CA ILE A 77 10.98 -4.73 9.54
C ILE A 77 9.59 -4.15 9.71
N ALA A 78 9.42 -2.89 9.31
CA ALA A 78 8.11 -2.26 9.21
C ALA A 78 7.55 -2.43 7.79
N LEU A 79 6.40 -3.09 7.70
CA LEU A 79 5.58 -3.17 6.49
C LEU A 79 4.57 -2.02 6.55
N THR A 80 4.71 -1.04 5.66
CA THR A 80 3.94 0.20 5.74
C THR A 80 3.10 0.41 4.50
N HIS A 81 1.90 0.94 4.68
CA HIS A 81 1.08 1.47 3.59
C HIS A 81 0.90 2.97 3.80
N MET A 82 1.96 3.72 3.50
CA MET A 82 2.07 5.15 3.74
C MET A 82 2.81 5.83 2.59
N ARG A 83 2.61 7.13 2.43
CA ARG A 83 3.40 7.94 1.50
C ARG A 83 4.86 8.03 1.94
N THR A 84 5.76 8.23 0.98
CA THR A 84 7.21 8.38 1.21
C THR A 84 7.56 9.38 2.32
N PRO A 85 6.93 10.57 2.45
CA PRO A 85 7.22 11.47 3.56
C PRO A 85 6.96 10.85 4.94
N ASN A 86 5.90 10.05 5.08
CA ASN A 86 5.54 9.38 6.33
C ASN A 86 6.48 8.19 6.62
N ASP A 87 6.88 7.43 5.61
CA ASP A 87 7.94 6.41 5.77
C ASP A 87 9.27 7.02 6.19
N CYS A 88 9.64 8.16 5.58
CA CYS A 88 10.84 8.91 5.98
C CYS A 88 10.71 9.42 7.43
N ARG A 89 9.51 9.87 7.85
CA ARG A 89 9.25 10.28 9.23
C ARG A 89 9.40 9.13 10.21
N LEU A 90 8.89 7.94 9.86
CA LEU A 90 9.06 6.73 10.67
C LEU A 90 10.55 6.37 10.80
N ALA A 91 11.30 6.35 9.69
CA ALA A 91 12.74 6.10 9.71
C ALA A 91 13.52 7.16 10.51
N ALA A 92 13.14 8.43 10.43
CA ALA A 92 13.83 9.49 11.15
C ALA A 92 13.63 9.40 12.67
N ASN A 93 12.43 8.98 13.12
CA ASN A 93 12.03 9.08 14.52
C ASN A 93 12.04 7.75 15.29
N VAL A 94 12.09 6.61 14.61
CA VAL A 94 12.07 5.28 15.26
C VAL A 94 13.36 4.53 14.95
N ASP A 95 14.31 4.61 15.89
CA ASP A 95 15.61 3.96 15.76
C ASP A 95 15.55 2.45 15.96
N GLU A 96 14.47 1.96 16.60
CA GLU A 96 14.29 0.54 16.87
C GLU A 96 13.82 -0.26 15.65
N VAL A 97 13.32 0.39 14.59
CA VAL A 97 13.01 -0.24 13.30
C VAL A 97 14.28 -0.26 12.46
N ASP A 98 14.59 -1.35 11.75
CA ASP A 98 15.84 -1.45 10.98
C ASP A 98 15.63 -1.29 9.46
N LEU A 99 14.46 -1.70 8.96
CA LEU A 99 14.07 -1.68 7.56
C LEU A 99 12.61 -1.28 7.41
N ILE A 100 12.30 -0.44 6.41
CA ILE A 100 10.93 -0.05 6.08
C ILE A 100 10.63 -0.49 4.64
N LEU A 101 9.56 -1.26 4.49
CA LEU A 101 9.01 -1.69 3.20
C LEU A 101 7.67 -1.00 3.02
N GLY A 102 7.65 0.05 2.20
CA GLY A 102 6.50 0.94 2.02
C GLY A 102 5.70 0.69 0.74
N GLY A 103 4.53 1.32 0.68
CA GLY A 103 3.56 1.23 -0.42
C GLY A 103 2.87 2.56 -0.71
N HIS A 104 1.61 2.53 -1.16
CA HIS A 104 0.75 3.69 -1.45
C HIS A 104 1.10 4.54 -2.68
N ASP A 105 2.35 4.98 -2.84
CA ASP A 105 2.71 5.98 -3.87
C ASP A 105 2.82 5.41 -5.30
N HIS A 106 2.80 4.09 -5.45
CA HIS A 106 2.97 3.39 -6.75
C HIS A 106 4.31 3.72 -7.44
N VAL A 107 5.35 4.05 -6.66
CA VAL A 107 6.71 4.36 -7.15
C VAL A 107 7.73 3.31 -6.73
N TYR A 108 8.72 3.05 -7.58
CA TYR A 108 9.90 2.29 -7.21
C TYR A 108 10.92 3.25 -6.58
N GLU A 109 11.32 2.98 -5.34
CA GLU A 109 12.22 3.87 -4.62
C GLU A 109 13.05 3.10 -3.59
N VAL A 110 14.36 3.35 -3.56
CA VAL A 110 15.25 2.87 -2.50
C VAL A 110 15.95 4.07 -1.90
N LYS A 111 15.58 4.41 -0.67
CA LYS A 111 16.13 5.53 0.10
C LYS A 111 16.82 5.06 1.35
N LYS A 112 17.76 5.88 1.82
CA LYS A 112 18.40 5.70 3.12
C LYS A 112 18.14 6.92 4.00
N VAL A 113 17.44 6.73 5.11
CA VAL A 113 17.06 7.80 6.05
C VAL A 113 17.52 7.40 7.43
N ASN A 114 18.33 8.24 8.09
CA ASN A 114 18.88 7.98 9.42
C ASN A 114 19.51 6.56 9.54
N GLY A 115 20.33 6.20 8.55
CA GLY A 115 21.01 4.91 8.49
C GLY A 115 20.16 3.71 8.02
N LYS A 116 18.84 3.88 7.89
CA LYS A 116 17.87 2.80 7.63
C LYS A 116 17.38 2.83 6.18
N HIS A 117 17.08 1.66 5.61
CA HIS A 117 16.57 1.57 4.25
C HIS A 117 15.04 1.74 4.24
N VAL A 118 14.55 2.55 3.32
CA VAL A 118 13.14 2.73 2.98
C VAL A 118 12.98 2.29 1.53
N ILE A 119 12.22 1.22 1.31
CA ILE A 119 12.11 0.56 0.01
C ILE A 119 10.64 0.54 -0.43
N LYS A 120 10.38 0.93 -1.67
CA LYS A 120 9.10 0.77 -2.36
C LYS A 120 9.32 0.05 -3.69
N SER A 121 8.40 -0.84 -4.06
CA SER A 121 8.55 -1.74 -5.20
C SER A 121 7.66 -1.40 -6.41
N GLY A 122 7.25 -0.14 -6.58
CA GLY A 122 6.45 0.26 -7.75
C GLY A 122 4.98 -0.14 -7.68
N THR A 123 4.37 -0.44 -8.83
CA THR A 123 2.95 -0.81 -8.98
C THR A 123 2.76 -1.94 -9.98
N ASP A 124 1.59 -2.59 -9.92
CA ASP A 124 1.09 -3.57 -10.89
C ASP A 124 2.03 -4.76 -11.11
N PHE A 125 2.84 -5.10 -10.10
CA PHE A 125 3.85 -6.17 -10.17
C PHE A 125 4.84 -6.02 -11.33
N ARG A 126 5.03 -4.82 -11.89
CA ARG A 126 6.04 -4.58 -12.94
C ARG A 126 7.46 -4.71 -12.38
N GLN A 127 7.62 -4.44 -11.09
CA GLN A 127 8.89 -4.40 -10.39
C GLN A 127 8.77 -5.16 -9.07
N PHE A 128 9.78 -5.97 -8.76
CA PHE A 128 9.99 -6.57 -7.46
C PHE A 128 11.32 -6.11 -6.88
N SER A 129 11.37 -5.92 -5.56
CA SER A 129 12.63 -5.68 -4.85
C SER A 129 13.07 -6.98 -4.18
N ARG A 130 14.18 -7.58 -4.63
CA ARG A 130 14.83 -8.69 -3.95
C ARG A 130 15.77 -8.13 -2.90
N ILE A 131 15.42 -8.32 -1.62
CA ILE A 131 16.18 -7.81 -0.49
C ILE A 131 16.92 -8.96 0.18
N THR A 132 18.25 -8.87 0.22
CA THR A 132 19.11 -9.86 0.87
C THR A 132 19.68 -9.26 2.15
N LEU A 133 19.29 -9.82 3.30
CA LEU A 133 19.80 -9.43 4.60
C LEU A 133 20.97 -10.35 5.01
N THR A 134 22.16 -9.77 5.13
CA THR A 134 23.37 -10.49 5.58
C THR A 134 23.75 -10.04 6.97
N PHE A 135 23.59 -10.93 7.95
CA PHE A 135 23.96 -10.69 9.35
C PHE A 135 25.46 -10.95 9.54
N THR A 136 26.22 -9.92 9.89
CA THR A 136 27.66 -10.01 10.18
C THR A 136 27.94 -9.64 11.65
N ALA A 137 29.17 -9.82 12.12
CA ALA A 137 29.56 -9.44 13.48
C ALA A 137 29.53 -7.92 13.73
N SER A 138 29.58 -7.10 12.67
CA SER A 138 29.58 -5.64 12.74
C SER A 138 28.21 -5.00 12.47
N GLY A 139 27.20 -5.77 12.07
CA GLY A 139 25.85 -5.28 11.79
C GLY A 139 25.11 -6.10 10.73
N VAL A 140 24.06 -5.53 10.15
CA VAL A 140 23.30 -6.15 9.05
C VAL A 140 23.53 -5.37 7.77
N VAL A 141 24.02 -6.07 6.74
CA VAL A 141 24.17 -5.52 5.39
C VAL A 141 22.89 -5.83 4.61
N VAL A 142 22.30 -4.80 4.00
CA VAL A 142 21.08 -4.90 3.19
C VAL A 142 21.46 -4.68 1.73
N ASP A 143 21.31 -5.71 0.92
CA ASP A 143 21.46 -5.62 -0.54
C ASP A 143 20.08 -5.63 -1.20
N VAL A 144 19.84 -4.70 -2.12
CA VAL A 144 18.54 -4.51 -2.78
C VAL A 144 18.75 -4.59 -4.28
N ALA A 145 18.17 -5.60 -4.91
CA ALA A 145 18.17 -5.77 -6.35
C ALA A 145 16.77 -5.56 -6.91
N GLU A 146 16.65 -4.72 -7.95
CA GLU A 146 15.43 -4.58 -8.73
C GLU A 146 15.27 -5.77 -9.68
N VAL A 147 14.09 -6.35 -9.70
CA VAL A 147 13.70 -7.41 -10.64
C VAL A 147 12.50 -6.90 -11.41
N ASN A 148 12.72 -6.53 -12.67
CA ASN A 148 11.65 -6.14 -13.57
C ASN A 148 10.96 -7.38 -14.11
N VAL A 149 9.63 -7.45 -13.99
CA VAL A 149 8.83 -8.56 -14.52
C VAL A 149 8.55 -8.28 -15.97
N THR A 150 9.28 -8.96 -16.84
CA THR A 150 9.10 -8.92 -18.29
C THR A 150 8.49 -10.24 -18.78
N SER A 151 8.10 -10.27 -20.05
CA SER A 151 7.68 -11.49 -20.75
C SER A 151 8.79 -12.55 -20.87
N ASP A 152 10.00 -12.26 -20.40
CA ASP A 152 11.14 -13.19 -20.44
C ASP A 152 11.05 -14.27 -19.36
N PHE A 153 10.22 -14.05 -18.33
CA PHE A 153 9.95 -15.05 -17.30
C PHE A 153 8.92 -16.07 -17.81
N VAL A 154 9.24 -17.36 -17.62
CA VAL A 154 8.33 -18.45 -17.96
C VAL A 154 7.12 -18.41 -17.04
N GLU A 155 5.93 -18.38 -17.61
CA GLU A 155 4.68 -18.46 -16.85
C GLU A 155 4.55 -19.82 -16.15
N ASP A 156 4.09 -19.78 -14.90
CA ASP A 156 3.75 -20.99 -14.17
C ASP A 156 2.47 -21.62 -14.73
N SER A 157 2.55 -22.88 -15.16
CA SER A 157 1.44 -23.57 -15.80
C SER A 157 0.23 -23.76 -14.88
N GLU A 158 0.46 -24.00 -13.59
CA GLU A 158 -0.62 -24.22 -12.62
C GLU A 158 -1.36 -22.91 -12.34
N LEU A 159 -0.62 -21.82 -12.15
CA LEU A 159 -1.20 -20.49 -11.97
C LEU A 159 -1.97 -20.03 -13.21
N ARG A 160 -1.41 -20.25 -14.41
CA ARG A 160 -2.07 -19.91 -15.68
C ARG A 160 -3.40 -20.63 -15.83
N ASP A 161 -3.42 -21.93 -15.54
CA ASP A 161 -4.63 -22.74 -15.64
C ASP A 161 -5.68 -22.32 -14.59
N LEU A 162 -5.27 -21.90 -13.40
CA LEU A 162 -6.18 -21.32 -12.40
C LEU A 162 -6.75 -19.96 -12.86
N LEU A 163 -5.89 -19.08 -13.39
CA LEU A 163 -6.28 -17.75 -13.87
C LEU A 163 -7.22 -17.80 -15.06
N SER A 164 -7.11 -18.80 -15.92
CA SER A 164 -8.00 -18.98 -17.08
C SER A 164 -9.48 -18.98 -16.67
N LYS A 165 -9.81 -19.68 -15.58
CA LYS A 165 -11.18 -19.76 -15.03
C LYS A 165 -11.72 -18.39 -14.61
N TYR A 166 -10.89 -17.57 -13.97
CA TYR A 166 -11.28 -16.23 -13.55
C TYR A 166 -11.35 -15.27 -14.72
N LYS A 167 -10.45 -15.41 -15.69
CA LYS A 167 -10.41 -14.58 -16.90
C LYS A 167 -11.70 -14.73 -17.69
N ASP A 168 -12.21 -15.95 -17.85
CA ASP A 168 -13.46 -16.20 -18.57
C ASP A 168 -14.66 -15.55 -17.87
N VAL A 169 -14.73 -15.64 -16.54
CA VAL A 169 -15.80 -15.03 -15.73
C VAL A 169 -15.75 -13.50 -15.80
N VAL A 170 -14.55 -12.92 -15.71
CA VAL A 170 -14.37 -11.45 -15.79
C VAL A 170 -14.66 -10.96 -17.21
N GLN A 171 -14.17 -11.65 -18.23
CA GLN A 171 -14.41 -11.30 -19.62
C GLN A 171 -15.90 -11.33 -19.95
N GLY A 172 -16.63 -12.36 -19.51
CA GLY A 172 -18.08 -12.42 -19.69
C GLY A 172 -18.83 -11.24 -19.07
N LYS A 173 -18.37 -10.73 -17.91
CA LYS A 173 -18.95 -9.52 -17.29
C LYS A 173 -18.48 -8.21 -17.94
N MET A 174 -17.27 -8.17 -18.49
CA MET A 174 -16.74 -6.99 -19.18
C MET A 174 -17.34 -6.81 -20.58
N GLU A 175 -17.76 -7.90 -21.23
CA GLU A 175 -18.42 -7.88 -22.54
C GLU A 175 -19.94 -7.62 -22.43
N GLU A 176 -20.50 -7.62 -21.22
CA GLU A 176 -21.89 -7.26 -21.00
C GLU A 176 -22.12 -5.79 -21.36
N VAL A 177 -22.92 -5.55 -22.39
CA VAL A 177 -23.26 -4.20 -22.83
C VAL A 177 -24.21 -3.57 -21.82
N ILE A 178 -23.67 -2.72 -20.94
CA ILE A 178 -24.43 -1.96 -19.94
C ILE A 178 -25.26 -0.82 -20.54
N GLY A 179 -24.96 -0.40 -21.78
CA GLY A 179 -25.66 0.67 -22.47
C GLY A 179 -25.03 1.03 -23.82
N HIS A 180 -25.78 1.75 -24.64
CA HIS A 180 -25.31 2.27 -25.92
C HIS A 180 -25.35 3.79 -25.89
N PHE A 181 -24.31 4.43 -26.43
CA PHE A 181 -24.28 5.89 -26.59
C PHE A 181 -24.57 6.24 -28.05
N ALA A 182 -25.38 7.27 -28.26
CA ALA A 182 -25.69 7.78 -29.59
C ALA A 182 -24.58 8.66 -30.20
N VAL A 183 -23.57 9.00 -29.39
CA VAL A 183 -22.45 9.87 -29.76
C VAL A 183 -21.15 9.29 -29.20
N ASP A 184 -20.03 9.58 -29.86
CA ASP A 184 -18.70 9.20 -29.39
C ASP A 184 -18.33 9.99 -28.13
N LEU A 185 -17.77 9.34 -27.11
CA LEU A 185 -17.33 9.99 -25.87
C LEU A 185 -15.84 10.35 -25.94
N ASP A 186 -15.49 11.64 -25.79
CA ASP A 186 -14.10 12.10 -25.81
C ASP A 186 -13.43 11.98 -24.44
N GLY A 187 -12.68 10.89 -24.24
CA GLY A 187 -11.87 10.63 -23.04
C GLY A 187 -10.38 10.94 -23.18
N ARG A 188 -9.94 11.68 -24.20
CA ARG A 188 -8.51 11.93 -24.43
C ARG A 188 -7.95 12.87 -23.36
N PHE A 189 -6.78 12.52 -22.81
CA PHE A 189 -6.07 13.34 -21.81
C PHE A 189 -5.88 14.80 -22.23
N SER A 190 -5.65 15.05 -23.53
CA SER A 190 -5.48 16.40 -24.09
C SER A 190 -6.73 17.26 -24.00
N SER A 191 -7.92 16.66 -24.10
CA SER A 191 -9.21 17.36 -24.10
C SER A 191 -9.75 17.52 -22.67
N ILE A 192 -9.75 16.44 -21.89
CA ILE A 192 -10.39 16.39 -20.56
C ILE A 192 -9.71 17.28 -19.50
N ARG A 193 -8.43 17.63 -19.68
CA ARG A 193 -7.67 18.50 -18.75
C ARG A 193 -7.65 19.97 -19.17
N THR A 194 -8.18 20.31 -20.34
CA THR A 194 -8.09 21.65 -20.94
C THR A 194 -9.45 22.28 -21.22
N SER A 195 -10.50 21.48 -21.34
CA SER A 195 -11.87 21.93 -21.60
C SER A 195 -12.88 20.90 -21.12
N GLU A 196 -14.15 21.30 -21.00
CA GLU A 196 -15.25 20.36 -20.75
C GLU A 196 -15.40 19.38 -21.93
N THR A 197 -15.73 18.13 -21.61
CA THR A 197 -15.94 17.06 -22.60
C THR A 197 -17.26 16.37 -22.33
N ASN A 198 -17.86 15.80 -23.37
CA ASN A 198 -19.10 15.03 -23.24
C ASN A 198 -18.94 13.78 -22.35
N LEU A 199 -17.72 13.22 -22.24
CA LEU A 199 -17.43 12.16 -21.26
C LEU A 199 -17.45 12.71 -19.82
N GLY A 200 -16.85 13.88 -19.58
CA GLY A 200 -16.90 14.56 -18.28
C GLY A 200 -18.34 14.87 -17.86
N GLU A 201 -19.16 15.36 -18.79
CA GLU A 201 -20.59 15.59 -18.58
C GLU A 201 -21.33 14.28 -18.26
N CYS A 202 -21.09 13.21 -19.03
CA CYS A 202 -21.68 11.89 -18.77
C CYS A 202 -21.35 11.36 -17.36
N CYS A 203 -20.09 11.50 -16.93
CA CYS A 203 -19.67 11.09 -15.58
C CYS A 203 -20.32 11.92 -14.47
N LEU A 204 -20.70 13.17 -14.73
CA LEU A 204 -21.45 14.02 -13.79
C LEU A 204 -22.94 13.65 -13.68
N PHE A 205 -23.51 12.93 -14.65
CA PHE A 205 -24.91 12.48 -14.62
C PHE A 205 -25.10 11.11 -13.95
N LEU A 206 -24.09 10.24 -13.92
CA LEU A 206 -24.13 8.96 -13.20
C LEU A 206 -24.43 9.07 -11.67
N PRO A 207 -24.01 10.12 -10.95
CA PRO A 207 -24.34 10.34 -9.54
C PRO A 207 -25.79 10.74 -9.26
N SER A 208 -26.69 10.86 -10.25
CA SER A 208 -28.10 11.25 -9.99
C SER A 208 -28.86 10.28 -9.06
N TYR A 209 -28.24 9.16 -8.67
CA TYR A 209 -28.70 8.26 -7.60
C TYR A 209 -28.31 8.65 -6.16
N ARG A 210 -27.45 9.67 -5.93
CA ARG A 210 -27.20 10.24 -4.60
C ARG A 210 -27.34 11.76 -4.64
N LYS A 211 -28.40 12.29 -4.02
CA LYS A 211 -28.58 13.73 -3.80
C LYS A 211 -27.33 14.32 -3.14
N SER A 212 -26.62 15.23 -3.81
CA SER A 212 -25.77 16.26 -3.18
C SER A 212 -25.30 17.28 -4.22
N THR A 213 -25.45 18.55 -3.86
CA THR A 213 -25.08 19.78 -4.57
C THR A 213 -23.64 19.80 -5.10
N LEU A 214 -23.46 20.25 -6.34
CA LEU A 214 -22.15 20.46 -6.98
C LEU A 214 -21.57 21.82 -6.55
N THR A 215 -20.35 21.87 -6.01
CA THR A 215 -19.56 23.11 -5.88
C THR A 215 -18.16 22.82 -6.37
N LEU A 216 -17.83 23.35 -7.56
CA LEU A 216 -16.48 23.38 -8.11
C LEU A 216 -15.92 24.79 -7.88
N CYS A 217 -14.99 24.92 -6.94
CA CYS A 217 -14.22 26.16 -6.78
C CYS A 217 -12.87 25.98 -7.49
N SER A 218 -12.74 26.63 -8.65
CA SER A 218 -11.48 26.80 -9.37
C SER A 218 -10.59 27.77 -8.59
N MET A 219 -9.43 27.32 -8.12
CA MET A 219 -8.31 28.22 -7.80
C MET A 219 -7.32 28.18 -8.96
N GLN A 220 -7.22 29.31 -9.67
CA GLN A 220 -6.07 29.68 -10.49
C GLN A 220 -5.25 30.72 -9.72
N GLY A 221 -3.93 30.51 -9.68
CA GLY A 221 -2.94 31.40 -9.09
C GLY A 221 -1.76 30.63 -8.56
#